data_AF-A0A7Y2GQH8-F1
#
_entry.id   AF-A0A7Y2GQH8-F1
#
_cell.length_a   1.000
_cell.length_b   1.000
_cell.length_c   1.000
_cell.angle_alpha   90.00
_cell.angle_beta   90.00
_cell.angle_gamma   90.00
#
_symmetry.space_group_name_H-M   'P 1'
#
loop_
_entity.id
_entity.type
_entity.pdbx_description
1 polymer ?
#
loop_
_entity_poly.entity_id
_entity_poly.type
_entity_poly.pdbx_seq_one_letter_code
_entity_poly.pdbx_strand_id
1 'polypeptide(L)'
;DHHHRHLVDIQKLIDHAHISEGAKKIAHEIFLLIGQAESKIHNMSLETIHFHEISGVDSIIDIVGNAVLIDRLKISKVYCTPICTGFGMIKTQHGMLPVPAPATAELLQGMPIYSGNEEGEKVTPTGAAILRYLNPDFDNTGYVPQKTAYGPGKKNFHNPNVVRISLIEENNAKKKETYIQLETSIDDMSPEYLGTDFQQGILDAGAVDFGISQQLMKKGRFAFLLSVILPTDKLNTVSNYLFDSTSTIGLRYYSIDRIELKRQQQKKQTEFGEIKVKRTITPTDTIKTKPEYEDIKDLAKKTDQSPFQVISKINENPLNQKK
;
A
#
# COMPACT_ATOMS: atom_id res chain seq x y z
N ASP A 1 -21.64 38.25 -19.43
CA ASP A 1 -22.59 37.89 -18.36
C ASP A 1 -22.22 36.60 -17.69
N HIS A 2 -21.71 36.68 -16.46
CA HIS A 2 -21.48 35.51 -15.62
C HIS A 2 -22.80 35.10 -14.97
N HIS A 3 -23.47 34.12 -15.56
CA HIS A 3 -24.65 33.51 -14.97
C HIS A 3 -24.22 32.64 -13.78
N HIS A 4 -24.30 33.17 -12.57
CA HIS A 4 -24.18 32.38 -11.35
C HIS A 4 -25.34 31.38 -11.28
N ARG A 5 -25.02 30.08 -11.22
CA ARG A 5 -26.00 29.00 -11.06
C ARG A 5 -25.86 28.39 -9.67
N HIS A 6 -26.98 28.03 -9.06
CA HIS A 6 -26.97 27.25 -7.82
C HIS A 6 -26.73 25.77 -8.10
N LEU A 7 -26.28 25.04 -7.08
CA LEU A 7 -26.15 23.59 -7.15
C LEU A 7 -27.46 22.92 -7.58
N VAL A 8 -28.60 23.38 -7.05
CA VAL A 8 -29.93 22.85 -7.39
C VAL A 8 -30.26 23.00 -8.88
N ASP A 9 -29.85 24.11 -9.50
CA ASP A 9 -30.09 24.34 -10.93
C ASP A 9 -29.24 23.39 -11.78
N ILE A 10 -27.98 23.16 -11.39
CA ILE A 10 -27.07 22.23 -12.06
C ILE A 10 -27.59 20.80 -11.93
N GLN A 11 -28.07 20.41 -10.74
CA GLN A 11 -28.66 19.09 -10.52
C GLN A 11 -29.86 18.85 -11.43
N LYS A 12 -30.78 19.82 -11.53
CA LYS A 12 -31.89 19.73 -12.47
C LYS A 12 -31.43 19.59 -13.92
N LEU A 13 -30.39 20.31 -14.34
CA LEU A 13 -29.84 20.17 -15.69
C LEU A 13 -29.30 18.75 -15.95
N ILE A 14 -28.63 18.15 -14.97
CA ILE A 14 -28.13 16.77 -15.04
C ILE A 14 -29.29 15.78 -15.14
N ASP A 15 -30.35 15.98 -14.35
CA ASP A 15 -31.51 15.08 -14.32
C ASP A 15 -32.23 15.01 -15.68
N HIS A 16 -32.29 16.13 -16.38
CA HIS A 16 -32.89 16.24 -17.72
C HIS A 16 -31.93 15.87 -18.86
N ALA A 17 -30.65 15.61 -18.57
CA ALA A 17 -29.68 15.25 -19.60
C ALA A 17 -29.94 13.83 -20.15
N HIS A 18 -29.81 13.68 -21.47
CA HIS A 18 -29.93 12.39 -22.16
C HIS A 18 -28.64 11.54 -22.05
N ILE A 19 -28.27 11.20 -20.82
CA ILE A 19 -27.12 10.35 -20.47
C ILE A 19 -27.57 9.19 -19.58
N SER A 20 -26.70 8.21 -19.34
CA SER A 20 -27.00 7.07 -18.47
C SER A 20 -27.25 7.50 -17.03
N GLU A 21 -28.07 6.74 -16.30
CA GLU A 21 -28.32 7.00 -14.88
C GLU A 21 -27.05 6.90 -14.03
N GLY A 22 -26.11 6.02 -14.40
CA GLY A 22 -24.78 5.95 -13.79
C GLY A 22 -23.98 7.25 -13.96
N ALA A 23 -23.95 7.80 -15.19
CA ALA A 23 -23.30 9.07 -15.45
C ALA A 23 -23.96 10.24 -14.69
N LYS A 24 -25.30 10.27 -14.59
CA LYS A 24 -26.01 11.28 -13.77
C LYS A 24 -25.58 11.21 -12.32
N LYS A 25 -25.56 10.00 -11.74
CA LYS A 25 -25.15 9.77 -10.34
C LYS A 25 -23.71 10.25 -10.10
N ILE A 26 -22.78 9.88 -10.98
CA ILE A 26 -21.38 10.33 -10.89
C ILE A 26 -21.28 11.86 -10.94
N ALA A 27 -21.96 12.50 -11.90
CA ALA A 27 -21.95 13.95 -12.02
C ALA A 27 -22.49 14.64 -10.77
N HIS A 28 -23.62 14.17 -10.24
CA HIS A 28 -24.21 14.65 -8.99
C HIS A 28 -23.23 14.56 -7.82
N GLU A 29 -22.55 13.42 -7.66
CA GLU A 29 -21.57 13.22 -6.58
C GLU A 29 -20.35 14.16 -6.72
N ILE A 30 -19.82 14.36 -7.92
CA ILE A 30 -18.71 15.30 -8.15
C ILE A 30 -19.15 16.74 -7.83
N PHE A 31 -20.33 17.17 -8.28
CA PHE A 31 -20.85 18.51 -7.94
C PHE A 31 -21.13 18.67 -6.44
N LEU A 32 -21.57 17.61 -5.77
CA LEU A 32 -21.77 17.62 -4.33
C LEU A 32 -20.44 17.82 -3.58
N LEU A 33 -19.36 17.14 -3.98
CA LEU A 33 -18.02 17.33 -3.40
C LEU A 33 -17.55 18.78 -3.52
N ILE A 34 -17.73 19.37 -4.70
CA ILE A 34 -17.40 20.78 -4.95
C ILE A 34 -18.26 21.69 -4.06
N GLY A 35 -19.57 21.48 -4.04
CA GLY A 35 -20.50 22.24 -3.23
C GLY A 35 -20.17 22.20 -1.73
N GLN A 36 -19.77 21.04 -1.22
CA GLN A 36 -19.34 20.87 0.17
C GLN A 36 -18.05 21.65 0.47
N ALA A 37 -17.06 21.60 -0.43
CA ALA A 37 -15.83 22.34 -0.28
C ALA A 37 -16.07 23.86 -0.25
N GLU A 38 -16.84 24.36 -1.22
CA GLU A 38 -17.23 25.77 -1.32
C GLU A 38 -18.05 26.21 -0.09
N SER A 39 -18.99 25.37 0.36
CA SER A 39 -19.87 25.64 1.51
C SER A 39 -19.08 25.85 2.79
N LYS A 40 -18.05 25.03 2.99
CA LYS A 40 -17.13 25.15 4.11
C LYS A 40 -16.30 26.44 4.05
N ILE A 41 -15.80 26.80 2.87
CA ILE A 41 -14.95 28.00 2.69
C ILE A 41 -15.74 29.29 2.86
N HIS A 42 -16.96 29.32 2.33
CA HIS A 42 -17.85 30.47 2.42
C HIS A 42 -18.66 30.51 3.72
N ASN A 43 -18.60 29.46 4.55
CA ASN A 43 -19.40 29.30 5.76
C ASN A 43 -20.91 29.51 5.50
N MET A 44 -21.40 28.87 4.44
CA MET A 44 -22.78 28.98 3.98
C MET A 44 -23.40 27.60 3.82
N SER A 45 -24.73 27.50 3.85
CA SER A 45 -25.41 26.24 3.57
C SER A 45 -25.21 25.80 2.12
N LEU A 46 -25.17 24.49 1.90
CA LEU A 46 -25.02 23.88 0.57
C LEU A 46 -26.15 24.30 -0.39
N GLU A 47 -27.37 24.48 0.11
CA GLU A 47 -28.55 24.84 -0.67
C GLU A 47 -28.46 26.28 -1.23
N THR A 48 -27.80 27.17 -0.48
CA THR A 48 -27.66 28.59 -0.81
C THR A 48 -26.37 28.90 -1.57
N ILE A 49 -25.55 27.89 -1.89
CA ILE A 49 -24.25 28.14 -2.50
C ILE A 49 -24.38 28.62 -3.94
N HIS A 50 -23.62 29.64 -4.27
CA HIS A 50 -23.40 30.10 -5.63
C HIS A 50 -22.01 29.66 -6.06
N PHE A 51 -21.92 28.93 -7.17
CA PHE A 51 -20.60 28.63 -7.74
C PHE A 51 -20.07 29.87 -8.44
N HIS A 52 -18.95 30.39 -7.95
CA HIS A 52 -18.30 31.57 -8.51
C HIS A 52 -17.40 31.19 -9.69
N GLU A 53 -16.64 30.10 -9.54
CA GLU A 53 -15.64 29.66 -10.52
C GLU A 53 -16.08 28.46 -11.38
N ILE A 54 -17.15 27.76 -10.95
CA ILE A 54 -17.56 26.44 -11.50
C ILE A 54 -18.99 26.48 -12.08
N SER A 55 -19.67 27.64 -12.03
CA SER A 55 -21.02 27.81 -12.61
C SER A 55 -21.03 27.97 -14.13
N GLY A 56 -19.86 28.11 -14.75
CA GLY A 56 -19.73 28.24 -16.20
C GLY A 56 -20.18 26.99 -16.94
N VAL A 57 -20.73 27.19 -18.15
CA VAL A 57 -21.13 26.08 -19.04
C VAL A 57 -19.96 25.12 -19.30
N ASP A 58 -18.74 25.65 -19.44
CA ASP A 58 -17.53 24.86 -19.65
C ASP A 58 -17.28 23.87 -18.49
N SER A 59 -17.36 24.32 -17.24
CA SER A 59 -17.14 23.46 -16.07
C SER A 59 -18.21 22.37 -15.93
N ILE A 60 -19.46 22.69 -16.31
CA ILE A 60 -20.54 21.70 -16.34
C ILE A 60 -20.27 20.64 -17.40
N ILE A 61 -19.86 21.05 -18.59
CA ILE A 61 -19.49 20.12 -19.67
C ILE A 61 -18.29 19.26 -19.25
N ASP A 62 -17.29 19.84 -18.60
CA ASP A 62 -16.11 19.11 -18.13
C ASP A 62 -16.50 18.00 -17.13
N ILE A 63 -17.31 18.32 -16.11
CA ILE A 63 -17.71 17.35 -15.08
C ILE A 63 -18.65 16.28 -15.67
N VAL A 64 -19.68 16.69 -16.40
CA VAL A 64 -20.66 15.77 -16.98
C VAL A 64 -19.99 14.89 -18.06
N GLY A 65 -19.10 15.46 -18.87
CA GLY A 65 -18.32 14.72 -19.85
C GLY A 65 -17.43 13.67 -19.21
N ASN A 66 -16.70 14.02 -18.14
CA ASN A 66 -15.92 13.05 -17.37
C ASN A 66 -16.82 11.97 -16.74
N ALA A 67 -17.97 12.33 -16.19
CA ALA A 67 -18.91 11.39 -15.60
C ALA A 67 -19.40 10.34 -16.62
N VAL A 68 -19.72 10.76 -17.84
CA VAL A 68 -20.09 9.84 -18.94
C VAL A 68 -18.94 8.91 -19.31
N LEU A 69 -17.71 9.42 -19.37
CA LEU A 69 -16.55 8.60 -19.68
C LEU A 69 -16.25 7.58 -18.57
N ILE A 70 -16.32 8.00 -17.30
CA ILE A 70 -16.11 7.13 -16.13
C ILE A 70 -17.16 6.01 -16.11
N ASP A 71 -18.45 6.33 -16.31
CA ASP A 71 -19.53 5.34 -16.37
C ASP A 71 -19.30 4.31 -17.48
N ARG A 72 -18.91 4.78 -18.67
CA ARG A 72 -18.67 3.90 -19.83
C ARG A 72 -17.45 3.01 -19.65
N LEU A 73 -16.38 3.53 -19.03
CA LEU A 73 -15.14 2.79 -18.82
C LEU A 73 -15.31 1.67 -17.79
N LYS A 74 -16.31 1.76 -16.89
CA LYS A 74 -16.57 0.77 -15.83
C LYS A 74 -15.30 0.40 -15.05
N ILE A 75 -14.54 1.44 -14.69
CA ILE A 75 -13.29 1.31 -13.95
C ILE A 75 -13.53 0.59 -12.61
N SER A 76 -12.68 -0.38 -12.29
CA SER A 76 -12.72 -1.12 -11.02
C SER A 76 -11.85 -0.46 -9.94
N LYS A 77 -10.75 0.18 -10.35
CA LYS A 77 -9.79 0.82 -9.46
C LYS A 77 -9.03 1.94 -10.18
N VAL A 78 -8.62 2.96 -9.44
CA VAL A 78 -7.81 4.08 -9.93
C VAL A 78 -6.53 4.18 -9.13
N TYR A 79 -5.45 4.53 -9.81
CA TYR A 79 -4.16 4.80 -9.21
C TYR A 79 -3.68 6.17 -9.64
N CYS A 80 -2.95 6.85 -8.77
CA CYS A 80 -2.41 8.16 -9.08
C CYS A 80 -1.03 8.32 -8.42
N THR A 81 -0.12 9.02 -9.10
CA THR A 81 1.09 9.54 -8.44
C THR A 81 0.71 10.74 -7.56
N PRO A 82 1.60 11.22 -6.66
CA PRO A 82 1.38 12.48 -5.97
C PRO A 82 0.97 13.61 -6.94
N ILE A 83 0.08 14.48 -6.49
CA ILE A 83 -0.57 15.48 -7.34
C ILE A 83 0.24 16.78 -7.33
N CYS A 84 0.61 17.26 -8.52
CA CYS A 84 1.33 18.52 -8.68
C CYS A 84 0.36 19.71 -8.62
N THR A 85 0.33 20.48 -7.54
CA THR A 85 -0.59 21.62 -7.40
C THR A 85 -0.12 22.87 -8.14
N GLY A 86 1.20 22.99 -8.36
CA GLY A 86 1.83 24.29 -8.63
C GLY A 86 2.02 25.11 -7.35
N PHE A 87 2.42 26.37 -7.51
CA PHE A 87 2.58 27.34 -6.42
C PHE A 87 2.35 28.78 -6.90
N GLY A 88 2.39 29.77 -6.00
CA GLY A 88 2.24 31.19 -6.30
C GLY A 88 0.84 31.70 -6.02
N MET A 89 0.43 32.76 -6.74
CA MET A 89 -0.87 33.41 -6.57
C MET A 89 -1.63 33.44 -7.91
N ILE A 90 -2.95 33.23 -7.88
CA ILE A 90 -3.83 33.33 -9.04
C ILE A 90 -4.91 34.39 -8.83
N LYS A 91 -5.29 35.06 -9.92
CA LYS A 91 -6.39 36.04 -9.90
C LYS A 91 -7.71 35.32 -10.10
N THR A 92 -8.62 35.50 -9.16
CA THR A 92 -9.96 34.90 -9.13
C THR A 92 -11.04 35.97 -9.00
N GLN A 93 -12.32 35.56 -8.96
CA GLN A 93 -13.43 36.46 -8.62
C GLN A 93 -13.33 36.98 -7.18
N HIS A 94 -12.60 36.27 -6.32
CA HIS A 94 -12.35 36.62 -4.91
C HIS A 94 -11.02 37.37 -4.73
N GLY A 95 -10.42 37.87 -5.82
CA GLY A 95 -9.13 38.55 -5.80
C GLY A 95 -7.96 37.59 -5.94
N MET A 96 -6.81 37.96 -5.40
CA MET A 96 -5.60 37.13 -5.47
C MET A 96 -5.65 36.04 -4.41
N LEU A 97 -5.60 34.77 -4.84
CA LEU A 97 -5.62 33.61 -3.96
C LEU A 97 -4.33 32.79 -4.12
N PRO A 98 -3.85 32.12 -3.07
CA PRO A 98 -2.71 31.23 -3.17
C PRO A 98 -3.03 30.00 -4.02
N VAL A 99 -1.99 29.35 -4.54
CA VAL A 99 -2.09 28.04 -5.19
C VAL A 99 -1.61 26.95 -4.22
N PRO A 100 -2.40 25.89 -3.96
CA PRO A 100 -3.77 25.67 -4.46
C PRO A 100 -4.79 26.66 -3.86
N ALA A 101 -5.79 27.04 -4.66
CA ALA A 101 -6.90 27.87 -4.18
C ALA A 101 -7.68 27.16 -3.05
N PRO A 102 -8.37 27.88 -2.15
CA PRO A 102 -9.01 27.29 -0.97
C PRO A 102 -9.90 26.08 -1.26
N ALA A 103 -10.75 26.13 -2.30
CA ALA A 103 -11.64 25.03 -2.68
C ALA A 103 -10.86 23.80 -3.14
N THR A 104 -9.84 24.01 -3.98
CA THR A 104 -8.90 22.97 -4.39
C THR A 104 -8.16 22.37 -3.19
N ALA A 105 -7.70 23.18 -2.24
CA ALA A 105 -6.99 22.72 -1.05
C ALA A 105 -7.87 21.82 -0.17
N GLU A 106 -9.15 22.19 0.01
CA GLU A 106 -10.13 21.37 0.75
C GLU A 106 -10.40 20.03 0.04
N LEU A 107 -10.58 20.06 -1.29
CA LEU A 107 -10.78 18.86 -2.12
C LEU A 107 -9.55 17.94 -2.20
N LEU A 108 -8.36 18.42 -1.87
CA LEU A 108 -7.12 17.64 -1.87
C LEU A 108 -6.72 17.12 -0.47
N GLN A 109 -7.44 17.46 0.60
CA GLN A 109 -7.15 16.93 1.94
C GLN A 109 -7.03 15.39 1.94
N GLY A 110 -5.98 14.88 2.59
CA GLY A 110 -5.67 13.45 2.67
C GLY A 110 -4.96 12.86 1.45
N MET A 111 -4.78 13.61 0.36
CA MET A 111 -4.05 13.15 -0.83
C MET A 111 -2.59 13.63 -0.79
N PRO A 112 -1.61 12.83 -1.27
CA PRO A 112 -0.24 13.27 -1.40
C PRO A 112 -0.12 14.32 -2.51
N ILE A 113 0.38 15.50 -2.15
CA ILE A 113 0.55 16.64 -3.06
C ILE A 113 1.98 17.15 -3.05
N TYR A 114 2.39 17.84 -4.12
CA TYR A 114 3.65 18.57 -4.20
C TYR A 114 3.50 19.81 -5.08
N SER A 115 4.35 20.81 -4.90
CA SER A 115 4.25 22.11 -5.61
C SER A 115 4.84 22.08 -7.03
N GLY A 116 5.77 21.18 -7.31
CA GLY A 116 6.55 21.21 -8.55
C GLY A 116 7.55 22.37 -8.58
N ASN A 117 7.98 22.77 -9.79
CA ASN A 117 9.04 23.77 -10.02
C ASN A 117 8.59 24.97 -10.86
N GLU A 118 7.29 25.11 -11.14
CA GLU A 118 6.77 26.22 -11.93
C GLU A 118 5.58 26.90 -11.23
N GLU A 119 5.60 28.23 -11.24
CA GLU A 119 4.54 29.07 -10.70
C GLU A 119 3.26 28.96 -11.55
N GLY A 120 2.11 28.90 -10.89
CA GLY A 120 0.79 28.85 -11.48
C GLY A 120 0.01 27.60 -11.07
N GLU A 121 -1.31 27.72 -11.09
CA GLU A 121 -2.21 26.61 -10.73
C GLU A 121 -2.22 25.53 -11.82
N LYS A 122 -1.81 24.31 -11.42
CA LYS A 122 -1.80 23.09 -12.25
C LYS A 122 -2.99 22.17 -11.99
N VAL A 123 -3.65 22.31 -10.84
CA VAL A 123 -4.87 21.57 -10.49
C VAL A 123 -5.95 22.56 -10.09
N THR A 124 -7.07 22.50 -10.81
CA THR A 124 -8.26 23.32 -10.56
C THR A 124 -9.23 22.58 -9.62
N PRO A 125 -10.23 23.27 -9.05
CA PRO A 125 -11.26 22.62 -8.24
C PRO A 125 -11.94 21.45 -8.96
N THR A 126 -12.21 21.59 -10.26
CA THR A 126 -12.80 20.52 -11.09
C THR A 126 -11.93 19.26 -11.12
N GLY A 127 -10.63 19.42 -11.36
CA GLY A 127 -9.69 18.29 -11.40
C GLY A 127 -9.56 17.62 -10.02
N ALA A 128 -9.48 18.42 -8.96
CA ALA A 128 -9.42 17.90 -7.58
C ALA A 128 -10.69 17.14 -7.20
N ALA A 129 -11.88 17.64 -7.57
CA ALA A 129 -13.14 16.97 -7.29
C ALA A 129 -13.29 15.63 -8.03
N ILE A 130 -12.87 15.57 -9.30
CA ILE A 130 -12.83 14.31 -10.06
C ILE A 130 -11.89 13.32 -9.39
N LEU A 131 -10.68 13.73 -9.01
CA LEU A 131 -9.75 12.85 -8.29
C LEU A 131 -10.32 12.38 -6.95
N ARG A 132 -10.99 13.26 -6.20
CA ARG A 132 -11.65 12.92 -4.93
C ARG A 132 -12.76 11.90 -5.12
N TYR A 133 -13.59 12.06 -6.15
CA TYR A 133 -14.62 11.08 -6.51
C TYR A 133 -14.01 9.72 -6.88
N LEU A 134 -12.93 9.72 -7.67
CA LEU A 134 -12.26 8.51 -8.12
C LEU A 134 -11.52 7.75 -7.01
N ASN A 135 -11.22 8.42 -5.89
CA ASN A 135 -10.53 7.87 -4.72
C ASN A 135 -9.31 6.99 -5.07
N PRO A 136 -8.28 7.57 -5.73
CA PRO A 136 -7.14 6.80 -6.22
C PRO A 136 -6.27 6.24 -5.09
N ASP A 137 -5.71 5.07 -5.35
CA ASP A 137 -4.63 4.45 -4.56
C ASP A 137 -3.28 5.07 -4.98
N PHE A 138 -2.56 5.62 -4.00
CA PHE A 138 -1.27 6.29 -4.21
C PHE A 138 -0.06 5.41 -3.85
N ASP A 139 -0.29 4.22 -3.29
CA ASP A 139 0.78 3.35 -2.77
C ASP A 139 1.34 2.41 -3.84
N ASN A 140 0.61 2.18 -4.94
CA ASN A 140 1.05 1.29 -6.00
C ASN A 140 2.03 1.98 -6.97
N THR A 141 3.27 1.52 -6.96
CA THR A 141 4.34 2.06 -7.83
C THR A 141 4.59 1.25 -9.10
N GLY A 142 3.91 0.09 -9.28
CA GLY A 142 4.11 -0.80 -10.41
C GLY A 142 2.83 -1.06 -11.20
N TYR A 143 2.86 -0.78 -12.51
CA TYR A 143 1.78 -1.12 -13.43
C TYR A 143 2.30 -1.35 -14.85
N VAL A 144 1.59 -2.16 -15.61
CA VAL A 144 1.84 -2.36 -17.05
C VAL A 144 0.75 -1.62 -17.83
N PRO A 145 1.08 -0.50 -18.51
CA PRO A 145 0.10 0.24 -19.29
C PRO A 145 -0.27 -0.54 -20.56
N GLN A 146 -1.57 -0.70 -20.81
CA GLN A 146 -2.11 -1.28 -22.05
C GLN A 146 -2.36 -0.19 -23.11
N LYS A 147 -2.92 0.95 -22.70
CA LYS A 147 -3.20 2.11 -23.56
C LYS A 147 -2.95 3.39 -22.79
N THR A 148 -2.49 4.44 -23.46
CA THR A 148 -2.19 5.74 -22.86
C THR A 148 -2.81 6.85 -23.69
N ALA A 149 -3.41 7.83 -23.01
CA ALA A 149 -3.95 9.04 -23.61
C ALA A 149 -3.43 10.29 -22.87
N TYR A 150 -3.45 11.43 -23.57
CA TYR A 150 -2.99 12.71 -23.06
C TYR A 150 -4.06 13.78 -23.29
N GLY A 151 -4.37 14.54 -22.24
CA GLY A 151 -5.26 15.69 -22.27
C GLY A 151 -4.47 16.97 -22.00
N PRO A 152 -4.23 17.84 -23.00
CA PRO A 152 -3.49 19.08 -22.81
C PRO A 152 -4.32 20.13 -22.06
N GLY A 153 -3.68 20.81 -21.11
CA GLY A 153 -4.23 21.97 -20.42
C GLY A 153 -4.07 23.27 -21.21
N LYS A 154 -4.85 24.29 -20.87
CA LYS A 154 -4.87 25.59 -21.59
C LYS A 154 -3.72 26.53 -21.20
N LYS A 155 -3.14 26.39 -20.00
CA LYS A 155 -2.04 27.24 -19.52
C LYS A 155 -0.71 26.79 -20.12
N ASN A 156 0.15 27.75 -20.48
CA ASN A 156 1.50 27.47 -20.95
C ASN A 156 2.48 27.46 -19.77
N PHE A 157 3.25 26.39 -19.67
CA PHE A 157 4.34 26.19 -18.73
C PHE A 157 5.60 25.79 -19.52
N HIS A 158 6.78 25.87 -18.91
CA HIS A 158 8.02 25.36 -19.49
C HIS A 158 7.96 23.85 -19.69
N ASN A 159 7.38 23.12 -18.73
CA ASN A 159 7.09 21.70 -18.87
C ASN A 159 5.73 21.47 -19.55
N PRO A 160 5.53 20.33 -20.23
CA PRO A 160 4.25 19.99 -20.84
C PRO A 160 3.09 20.03 -19.83
N ASN A 161 2.09 20.88 -20.09
CA ASN A 161 0.86 20.94 -19.32
C ASN A 161 -0.13 19.88 -19.79
N VAL A 162 0.08 18.63 -19.38
CA VAL A 162 -0.73 17.50 -19.85
C VAL A 162 -1.15 16.60 -18.69
N VAL A 163 -2.40 16.18 -18.70
CA VAL A 163 -2.86 15.04 -17.91
C VAL A 163 -2.62 13.78 -18.74
N ARG A 164 -1.94 12.79 -18.16
CA ARG A 164 -1.75 11.47 -18.78
C ARG A 164 -2.60 10.44 -18.06
N ILE A 165 -3.41 9.69 -18.80
CA ILE A 165 -4.21 8.58 -18.28
C ILE A 165 -3.78 7.31 -18.98
N SER A 166 -3.59 6.24 -18.22
CA SER A 166 -3.25 4.93 -18.75
C SER A 166 -4.29 3.90 -18.32
N LEU A 167 -4.82 3.13 -19.28
CA LEU A 167 -5.54 1.90 -18.99
C LEU A 167 -4.51 0.85 -18.62
N ILE A 168 -4.65 0.27 -17.43
CA ILE A 168 -3.74 -0.74 -16.90
C ILE A 168 -4.51 -2.04 -16.66
N GLU A 169 -3.83 -3.16 -16.82
CA GLU A 169 -4.27 -4.41 -16.24
C GLU A 169 -3.66 -4.51 -14.85
N GLU A 170 -4.47 -4.83 -13.85
CA GLU A 170 -3.94 -5.08 -12.52
C GLU A 170 -3.02 -6.29 -12.61
N ASN A 171 -1.73 -6.04 -12.53
CA ASN A 171 -0.75 -7.10 -12.60
C ASN A 171 -0.83 -7.85 -11.26
N ASN A 172 -1.63 -8.91 -11.23
CA ASN A 172 -1.68 -9.90 -10.14
C ASN A 172 -0.35 -10.66 -9.96
N ALA A 173 0.74 -10.22 -10.61
CA ALA A 173 2.08 -10.46 -10.11
C ALA A 173 2.08 -9.98 -8.66
N LYS A 174 1.79 -10.94 -7.75
CA LYS A 174 1.70 -10.79 -6.30
C LYS A 174 2.60 -9.65 -5.91
N LYS A 175 2.06 -8.61 -5.24
CA LYS A 175 2.86 -7.62 -4.48
C LYS A 175 4.11 -8.37 -4.05
N LYS A 176 5.24 -8.13 -4.72
CA LYS A 176 6.44 -8.95 -4.52
C LYS A 176 6.62 -8.88 -3.02
N GLU A 177 6.47 -9.99 -2.28
CA GLU A 177 6.45 -9.91 -0.82
C GLU A 177 7.79 -9.29 -0.45
N THR A 178 7.76 -8.01 -0.08
CA THR A 178 8.97 -7.26 0.18
C THR A 178 9.32 -7.58 1.61
N TYR A 179 10.46 -8.22 1.77
CA TYR A 179 10.98 -8.56 3.08
C TYR A 179 11.92 -7.45 3.54
N ILE A 180 11.97 -7.26 4.85
CA ILE A 180 12.88 -6.35 5.52
C ILE A 180 13.75 -7.18 6.46
N GLN A 181 15.04 -6.86 6.49
CA GLN A 181 15.89 -7.22 7.61
C GLN A 181 15.93 -6.05 8.59
N LEU A 182 15.51 -6.31 9.82
CA LEU A 182 15.57 -5.38 10.94
C LEU A 182 16.63 -5.86 11.91
N GLU A 183 17.47 -4.94 12.38
CA GLU A 183 18.58 -5.25 13.27
C GLU A 183 18.66 -4.30 14.46
N THR A 184 19.11 -4.83 15.59
CA THR A 184 19.46 -4.02 16.75
C THR A 184 20.55 -4.67 17.60
N SER A 185 21.31 -3.82 18.29
CA SER A 185 22.43 -4.22 19.14
C SER A 185 22.06 -3.99 20.60
N ILE A 186 22.18 -5.01 21.43
CA ILE A 186 21.76 -5.01 22.84
C ILE A 186 22.96 -5.35 23.72
N ASP A 187 23.49 -4.39 24.48
CA ASP A 187 24.69 -4.52 25.33
C ASP A 187 24.40 -4.39 26.85
N ASP A 188 23.17 -4.09 27.24
CA ASP A 188 22.76 -3.74 28.60
C ASP A 188 21.54 -4.54 29.10
N MET A 189 21.30 -5.72 28.52
CA MET A 189 20.22 -6.64 28.88
C MET A 189 20.76 -8.03 29.23
N SER A 190 20.15 -8.70 30.21
CA SER A 190 20.46 -10.12 30.48
C SER A 190 19.99 -11.01 29.31
N PRO A 191 20.80 -11.99 28.87
CA PRO A 191 20.42 -12.93 27.82
C PRO A 191 19.16 -13.76 28.15
N GLU A 192 18.82 -13.92 29.43
CA GLU A 192 17.62 -14.68 29.86
C GLU A 192 16.33 -14.08 29.29
N TYR A 193 16.28 -12.76 29.13
CA TYR A 193 15.14 -12.08 28.53
C TYR A 193 15.05 -12.24 27.01
N LEU A 194 16.10 -12.76 26.36
CA LEU A 194 16.10 -13.12 24.93
C LEU A 194 15.78 -14.62 24.72
N GLY A 195 15.24 -15.27 25.75
CA GLY A 195 14.88 -16.68 25.77
C GLY A 195 13.61 -17.02 24.97
N THR A 196 13.06 -18.21 25.20
CA THR A 196 11.98 -18.81 24.39
C THR A 196 10.75 -17.92 24.25
N ASP A 197 10.30 -17.28 25.34
CA ASP A 197 9.09 -16.45 25.31
C ASP A 197 9.28 -15.20 24.43
N PHE A 198 10.46 -14.60 24.48
CA PHE A 198 10.84 -13.49 23.61
C PHE A 198 10.92 -13.91 22.14
N GLN A 199 11.56 -15.05 21.90
CA GLN A 199 11.70 -15.61 20.55
C GLN A 199 10.34 -15.94 19.93
N GLN A 200 9.42 -16.50 20.73
CA GLN A 200 8.05 -16.76 20.28
C GLN A 200 7.29 -15.46 20.04
N GLY A 201 7.43 -14.46 20.91
CA GLY A 201 6.80 -13.15 20.73
C GLY A 201 7.24 -12.42 19.46
N ILE A 202 8.52 -12.55 19.05
CA ILE A 202 8.99 -12.05 17.74
C ILE A 202 8.21 -12.69 16.59
N LEU A 203 8.06 -14.02 16.62
CA LEU A 203 7.34 -14.76 15.58
C LEU A 203 5.85 -14.42 15.57
N ASP A 204 5.23 -14.33 16.75
CA ASP A 204 3.81 -13.98 16.91
C ASP A 204 3.53 -12.54 16.46
N ALA A 205 4.48 -11.62 16.62
CA ALA A 205 4.41 -10.25 16.10
C ALA A 205 4.47 -10.16 14.57
N GLY A 206 4.84 -11.24 13.89
CA GLY A 206 4.82 -11.37 12.43
C GLY A 206 6.19 -11.52 11.78
N ALA A 207 7.25 -11.80 12.54
CA ALA A 207 8.54 -12.16 11.95
C ALA A 207 8.48 -13.54 11.26
N VAL A 208 9.22 -13.67 10.17
CA VAL A 208 9.35 -14.93 9.41
C VAL A 208 10.54 -15.75 9.91
N ASP A 209 11.61 -15.06 10.32
CA ASP A 209 12.83 -15.68 10.84
C ASP A 209 13.57 -14.67 11.73
N PHE A 210 14.44 -15.16 12.61
CA PHE A 210 15.34 -14.31 13.38
C PHE A 210 16.63 -15.04 13.73
N GLY A 211 17.68 -14.28 14.03
CA GLY A 211 18.95 -14.77 14.51
C GLY A 211 19.54 -13.85 15.57
N ILE A 212 20.29 -14.44 16.51
CA ILE A 212 21.04 -13.70 17.53
C ILE A 212 22.51 -14.08 17.40
N SER A 213 23.37 -13.11 17.16
CA SER A 213 24.83 -13.28 17.12
C SER A 213 25.53 -12.41 18.16
N GLN A 214 26.69 -12.84 18.67
CA GLN A 214 27.48 -12.03 19.59
C GLN A 214 28.34 -11.02 18.83
N GLN A 215 28.54 -9.83 19.41
CA GLN A 215 29.42 -8.79 18.89
C GLN A 215 30.13 -8.05 20.03
N LEU A 216 31.29 -7.47 19.73
CA LEU A 216 32.00 -6.56 20.63
C LEU A 216 31.70 -5.11 20.23
N MET A 217 31.21 -4.31 21.18
CA MET A 217 30.87 -2.91 21.00
C MET A 217 31.91 -1.98 21.64
N LYS A 218 31.75 -0.66 21.42
CA LYS A 218 32.57 0.39 22.05
C LYS A 218 32.67 0.19 23.57
N LYS A 219 33.75 0.69 24.17
CA LYS A 219 34.04 0.50 25.61
C LYS A 219 34.22 -0.97 26.02
N GLY A 220 34.50 -1.87 25.08
CA GLY A 220 34.78 -3.28 25.35
C GLY A 220 33.57 -4.10 25.80
N ARG A 221 32.35 -3.66 25.47
CA ARG A 221 31.12 -4.33 25.90
C ARG A 221 30.75 -5.45 24.94
N PHE A 222 30.48 -6.64 25.48
CA PHE A 222 29.85 -7.70 24.72
C PHE A 222 28.36 -7.40 24.56
N ALA A 223 27.85 -7.62 23.35
CA ALA A 223 26.47 -7.35 22.99
C ALA A 223 25.92 -8.47 22.12
N PHE A 224 24.59 -8.54 22.03
CA PHE A 224 23.88 -9.36 21.07
C PHE A 224 23.42 -8.49 19.91
N LEU A 225 23.70 -8.95 18.70
CA LEU A 225 23.06 -8.47 17.48
C LEU A 225 21.84 -9.35 17.23
N LEU A 226 20.65 -8.77 17.39
CA LEU A 226 19.41 -9.38 16.96
C LEU A 226 19.14 -8.96 15.52
N SER A 227 18.91 -9.95 14.65
CA SER A 227 18.52 -9.78 13.25
C SER A 227 17.19 -10.46 13.02
N VAL A 228 16.20 -9.76 12.49
CA VAL A 228 14.83 -10.24 12.28
C VAL A 228 14.44 -10.04 10.83
N ILE A 229 13.95 -11.08 10.17
CA ILE A 229 13.39 -11.02 8.83
C ILE A 229 11.88 -10.98 8.94
N LEU A 230 11.25 -9.99 8.31
CA LEU A 230 9.79 -9.81 8.38
C LEU A 230 9.23 -9.25 7.07
N PRO A 231 7.94 -9.47 6.79
CA PRO A 231 7.24 -8.77 5.71
C PRO A 231 7.16 -7.27 5.98
N THR A 232 7.19 -6.45 4.93
CA THR A 232 7.18 -4.97 5.04
C THR A 232 5.98 -4.44 5.83
N ASP A 233 4.80 -5.06 5.69
CA ASP A 233 3.57 -4.68 6.40
C ASP A 233 3.60 -4.99 7.91
N LYS A 234 4.57 -5.79 8.37
CA LYS A 234 4.77 -6.13 9.78
C LYS A 234 5.82 -5.27 10.48
N LEU A 235 6.38 -4.27 9.78
CA LEU A 235 7.44 -3.42 10.34
C LEU A 235 7.04 -2.81 11.68
N ASN A 236 5.87 -2.18 11.74
CA ASN A 236 5.40 -1.49 12.95
C ASN A 236 5.10 -2.46 14.10
N THR A 237 4.50 -3.63 13.82
CA THR A 237 4.14 -4.58 14.88
C THR A 237 5.38 -5.21 15.51
N VAL A 238 6.34 -5.63 14.69
CA VAL A 238 7.59 -6.20 15.16
C VAL A 238 8.47 -5.14 15.81
N SER A 239 8.55 -3.91 15.26
CA SER A 239 9.35 -2.86 15.88
C SER A 239 8.85 -2.51 17.28
N ASN A 240 7.54 -2.36 17.45
CA ASN A 240 6.95 -2.04 18.75
C ASN A 240 7.22 -3.15 19.76
N TYR A 241 7.04 -4.42 19.36
CA TYR A 241 7.37 -5.55 20.22
C TYR A 241 8.83 -5.52 20.69
N LEU A 242 9.77 -5.21 19.80
CA LEU A 242 11.19 -5.13 20.15
C LEU A 242 11.52 -3.95 21.06
N PHE A 243 10.88 -2.80 20.88
CA PHE A 243 11.03 -1.66 21.79
C PHE A 243 10.47 -1.95 23.17
N ASP A 244 9.33 -2.65 23.25
CA ASP A 244 8.67 -2.97 24.52
C ASP A 244 9.38 -4.11 25.26
N SER A 245 10.01 -5.02 24.53
CA SER A 245 10.58 -6.26 25.08
C SER A 245 12.10 -6.26 25.23
N THR A 246 12.78 -5.19 24.82
CA THR A 246 14.25 -5.08 24.92
C THR A 246 14.68 -3.70 25.43
N SER A 247 15.95 -3.56 25.82
CA SER A 247 16.52 -2.27 26.21
C SER A 247 16.88 -1.36 25.04
N THR A 248 16.62 -1.80 23.79
CA THR A 248 17.05 -1.03 22.63
C THR A 248 16.31 0.30 22.50
N ILE A 249 17.05 1.33 22.11
CA ILE A 249 16.51 2.66 21.80
C ILE A 249 16.40 2.91 20.29
N GLY A 250 16.81 1.95 19.47
CA GLY A 250 16.89 2.15 18.02
C GLY A 250 16.96 0.85 17.24
N LEU A 251 16.24 0.82 16.13
CA LEU A 251 16.24 -0.26 15.16
C LEU A 251 16.74 0.30 13.84
N ARG A 252 17.55 -0.47 13.12
CA ARG A 252 17.91 -0.18 11.74
C ARG A 252 17.29 -1.25 10.86
N TYR A 253 16.85 -0.88 9.68
CA TYR A 253 16.27 -1.86 8.77
C TYR A 253 16.56 -1.52 7.32
N TYR A 254 16.57 -2.55 6.48
CA TYR A 254 16.79 -2.43 5.05
C TYR A 254 15.99 -3.48 4.28
N SER A 255 15.58 -3.14 3.07
CA SER A 255 14.85 -4.06 2.19
C SER A 255 15.77 -5.18 1.71
N ILE A 256 15.24 -6.39 1.65
CA ILE A 256 15.94 -7.58 1.17
C ILE A 256 15.09 -8.34 0.15
N ASP A 257 15.76 -8.98 -0.80
CA ASP A 257 15.16 -9.95 -1.72
C ASP A 257 15.48 -11.38 -1.25
N ARG A 258 14.57 -12.32 -1.52
CA ARG A 258 14.72 -13.73 -1.13
C ARG A 258 14.50 -14.63 -2.34
N ILE A 259 15.30 -15.68 -2.44
CA ILE A 259 15.11 -16.78 -3.40
C ILE A 259 14.70 -18.00 -2.58
N GLU A 260 13.47 -18.47 -2.80
CA GLU A 260 12.90 -19.61 -2.08
C GLU A 260 12.64 -20.80 -3.01
N LEU A 261 12.93 -22.01 -2.53
CA LEU A 261 12.47 -23.23 -3.18
C LEU A 261 11.01 -23.49 -2.83
N LYS A 262 10.22 -23.94 -3.81
CA LYS A 262 8.86 -24.40 -3.55
C LYS A 262 8.90 -25.60 -2.59
N ARG A 263 8.21 -25.46 -1.46
CA ARG A 263 8.02 -26.51 -0.46
C ARG A 263 6.62 -27.09 -0.57
N GLN A 264 6.51 -28.41 -0.47
CA GLN A 264 5.26 -29.14 -0.32
C GLN A 264 5.30 -29.89 1.00
N GLN A 265 4.26 -29.74 1.82
CA GLN A 265 4.07 -30.61 2.97
C GLN A 265 3.47 -31.93 2.48
N GLN A 266 4.08 -33.02 2.90
CA GLN A 266 3.60 -34.38 2.62
C GLN A 266 3.56 -35.15 3.94
N LYS A 267 2.61 -36.07 4.06
CA LYS A 267 2.58 -37.04 5.15
C LYS A 267 3.32 -38.30 4.73
N LYS A 268 4.17 -38.82 5.61
CA LYS A 268 4.91 -40.07 5.40
C LYS A 268 4.64 -40.99 6.58
N GLN A 269 4.31 -42.25 6.29
CA GLN A 269 4.21 -43.27 7.31
C GLN A 269 5.60 -43.78 7.69
N THR A 270 5.82 -43.92 9.00
CA THR A 270 7.04 -44.49 9.59
C THR A 270 6.66 -45.60 10.56
N GLU A 271 7.63 -46.38 11.00
CA GLU A 271 7.44 -47.42 12.04
C GLU A 271 6.94 -46.84 13.38
N PHE A 272 7.11 -45.54 13.60
CA PHE A 272 6.68 -44.82 14.81
C PHE A 272 5.33 -44.11 14.62
N GLY A 273 4.80 -44.06 13.40
CA GLY A 273 3.56 -43.37 13.05
C GLY A 273 3.69 -42.40 11.89
N GLU A 274 2.63 -41.65 11.63
CA GLU A 274 2.58 -40.65 10.55
C GLU A 274 3.36 -39.39 10.95
N ILE A 275 4.27 -38.95 10.08
CA ILE A 275 4.98 -37.67 10.22
C ILE A 275 4.73 -36.76 9.03
N LYS A 276 4.76 -35.47 9.27
CA LYS A 276 4.86 -34.46 8.22
C LYS A 276 6.32 -34.32 7.79
N VAL A 277 6.52 -34.30 6.48
CA VAL A 277 7.80 -34.03 5.84
C VAL A 277 7.67 -32.83 4.91
N LYS A 278 8.65 -31.95 4.96
CA LYS A 278 8.86 -30.87 3.98
C LYS A 278 9.62 -31.45 2.80
N ARG A 279 8.95 -31.53 1.65
CA ARG A 279 9.55 -31.88 0.36
C ARG A 279 9.88 -30.61 -0.42
N THR A 280 11.13 -30.45 -0.84
CA THR A 280 11.58 -29.33 -1.68
C THR A 280 12.26 -29.86 -2.95
N ILE A 281 12.05 -29.17 -4.07
CA ILE A 281 12.67 -29.49 -5.36
C ILE A 281 13.72 -28.41 -5.63
N THR A 282 14.97 -28.82 -5.87
CA THR A 282 16.06 -27.89 -6.21
C THR A 282 15.98 -27.44 -7.68
N PRO A 283 16.72 -26.40 -8.10
CA PRO A 283 16.82 -26.02 -9.51
C PRO A 283 17.43 -27.10 -10.42
N THR A 284 18.09 -28.10 -9.83
CA THR A 284 18.67 -29.27 -10.51
C THR A 284 17.77 -30.52 -10.40
N ASP A 285 16.47 -30.32 -10.14
CA ASP A 285 15.44 -31.37 -9.99
C ASP A 285 15.71 -32.41 -8.90
N THR A 286 16.59 -32.10 -7.93
CA THR A 286 16.86 -32.98 -6.80
C THR A 286 15.79 -32.78 -5.73
N ILE A 287 15.21 -33.89 -5.27
CA ILE A 287 14.20 -33.87 -4.20
C ILE A 287 14.90 -33.97 -2.85
N LYS A 288 14.69 -32.97 -1.99
CA LYS A 288 15.08 -33.01 -0.58
C LYS A 288 13.84 -33.21 0.27
N THR A 289 13.91 -34.13 1.23
CA THR A 289 12.82 -34.39 2.17
C THR A 289 13.36 -34.26 3.59
N LYS A 290 12.74 -33.40 4.40
CA LYS A 290 13.11 -33.19 5.81
C LYS A 290 11.88 -33.37 6.71
N PRO A 291 11.92 -34.25 7.71
CA PRO A 291 10.86 -34.33 8.72
C PRO A 291 10.68 -33.00 9.48
N GLU A 292 9.45 -32.69 9.86
CA GLU A 292 9.16 -31.60 10.80
C GLU A 292 9.65 -31.98 12.21
N TYR A 293 10.33 -31.05 12.89
CA TYR A 293 10.94 -31.33 14.19
C TYR A 293 9.91 -31.58 15.29
N GLU A 294 8.78 -30.87 15.27
CA GLU A 294 7.71 -31.03 16.26
C GLU A 294 7.06 -32.41 16.22
N ASP A 295 6.83 -32.96 15.02
CA ASP A 295 6.36 -34.34 14.87
C ASP A 295 7.39 -35.35 15.43
N ILE A 296 8.70 -35.08 15.25
CA ILE A 296 9.76 -35.91 15.83
C ILE A 296 9.73 -35.84 17.36
N LYS A 297 9.55 -34.66 17.95
CA LYS A 297 9.44 -34.51 19.42
C LYS A 297 8.22 -35.26 19.97
N ASP A 298 7.09 -35.18 19.28
CA ASP A 298 5.86 -35.87 19.71
C ASP A 298 6.01 -37.39 19.60
N LEU A 299 6.65 -37.88 18.54
CA LEU A 299 6.99 -39.29 18.42
C LEU A 299 7.99 -39.73 19.49
N ALA A 300 9.05 -38.97 19.72
CA ALA A 300 10.04 -39.23 20.75
C ALA A 300 9.41 -39.46 22.12
N LYS A 301 8.44 -38.60 22.51
CA LYS A 301 7.66 -38.76 23.74
C LYS A 301 6.82 -40.04 23.76
N LYS A 302 6.20 -40.41 22.64
CA LYS A 302 5.37 -41.62 22.54
C LYS A 302 6.18 -42.92 22.59
N THR A 303 7.41 -42.87 22.10
CA THR A 303 8.28 -44.05 21.94
C THR A 303 9.35 -44.17 23.02
N ASP A 304 9.32 -43.30 24.04
CA ASP A 304 10.32 -43.18 25.11
C ASP A 304 11.77 -43.16 24.58
N GLN A 305 11.99 -42.38 23.53
CA GLN A 305 13.28 -42.23 22.85
C GLN A 305 13.63 -40.76 22.73
N SER A 306 14.91 -40.45 22.52
CA SER A 306 15.30 -39.08 22.22
C SER A 306 14.90 -38.69 20.79
N PRO A 307 14.61 -37.40 20.51
CA PRO A 307 14.38 -36.92 19.14
C PRO A 307 15.49 -37.33 18.16
N PHE A 308 16.73 -37.40 18.64
CA PHE A 308 17.88 -37.84 17.86
C PHE A 308 17.81 -39.33 17.48
N GLN A 309 17.37 -40.20 18.39
CA GLN A 309 17.19 -41.63 18.09
C GLN A 309 16.08 -41.84 17.07
N VAL A 310 14.95 -41.14 17.23
CA VAL A 310 13.80 -41.23 16.31
C VAL A 310 14.18 -40.76 14.91
N ILE A 311 14.84 -39.60 14.78
CA ILE A 311 15.22 -39.09 13.44
C ILE A 311 16.27 -39.95 12.76
N SER A 312 17.23 -40.52 13.49
CA SER A 312 18.24 -41.42 12.94
C SER A 312 17.60 -42.66 12.33
N LYS A 313 16.65 -43.30 13.03
CA LYS A 313 15.92 -44.47 12.50
C LYS A 313 15.04 -44.13 11.28
N ILE A 314 14.40 -42.97 11.28
CA ILE A 314 13.62 -42.48 10.13
C ILE A 314 14.52 -42.23 8.90
N ASN A 315 15.77 -41.80 9.11
CA ASN A 315 16.75 -41.54 8.05
C ASN A 315 17.47 -42.82 7.58
N GLU A 316 17.73 -43.78 8.48
CA GLU A 316 18.37 -45.08 8.21
C GLU A 316 17.47 -46.06 7.45
N ASN A 317 16.19 -45.72 7.25
CA ASN A 317 15.24 -46.49 6.44
C ASN A 317 15.02 -45.82 5.04
N PRO A 318 16.01 -45.81 4.12
CA PRO A 318 15.88 -45.23 2.78
C PRO A 318 15.07 -46.13 1.81
N LEU A 319 14.37 -47.16 2.29
CA LEU A 319 13.74 -48.20 1.46
C LEU A 319 12.56 -47.76 0.59
N ASN A 320 12.25 -46.47 0.45
CA ASN A 320 11.26 -45.96 -0.52
C ASN A 320 11.72 -44.72 -1.30
N GLN A 321 13.03 -44.60 -1.61
CA GLN A 321 13.54 -43.64 -2.61
C GLN A 321 13.84 -44.29 -3.98
N LYS A 322 13.09 -45.32 -4.39
CA LYS A 322 13.19 -45.88 -5.75
C LYS A 322 11.89 -45.73 -6.54
N LYS A 323 12.07 -44.99 -7.65
CA LYS A 323 11.21 -44.73 -8.82
C LYS A 323 10.12 -43.70 -8.65
#